data_AF-A0AAX3KPC9-F1
#
_entry.id   AF-A0AAX3KPC9-F1
#
_cell.length_a   1.000
_cell.length_b   1.000
_cell.length_c   1.000
_cell.angle_alpha   90.00
_cell.angle_beta   90.00
_cell.angle_gamma   90.00
#
_symmetry.space_group_name_H-M   'P 1'
#
loop_
_entity.id
_entity.type
_entity.pdbx_description
1 polymer ?
#
loop_
_entity_poly.entity_id
_entity_poly.type
_entity_poly.pdbx_seq_one_letter_code
_entity_poly.pdbx_strand_id
1 'polypeptide(L)'
;MYDRIQGLYQAIGGAERAIDISADAGCVLPPGYRLLRLDDRDGQQGTYEIALLNDLEISVVYYNKVTVKADTATRKAWRCPSAQHATVIADIADKVFFDYLVQRHSMVLSDDQETGEGSHYWLRQLSHALKRGLKIYEYGSGEPLRSIEDQVALSELVDRVWSTPKNSSSTLALICRTSCS
;
A
#
# COMPACT_ATOMS: atom_id res chain seq x y z
N MET A 1 18.91 -12.39 2.75
CA MET A 1 17.53 -11.93 2.45
C MET A 1 16.52 -13.03 2.76
N TYR A 2 16.74 -14.28 2.30
CA TYR A 2 15.93 -15.46 2.64
C TYR A 2 15.81 -15.74 4.15
N ASP A 3 16.92 -15.76 4.91
CA ASP A 3 16.87 -15.98 6.37
C ASP A 3 16.04 -14.92 7.13
N ARG A 4 16.04 -13.68 6.61
CA ARG A 4 15.27 -12.56 7.18
C ARG A 4 13.76 -12.77 7.00
N ILE A 5 13.36 -13.45 5.93
CA ILE A 5 11.96 -13.70 5.58
C ILE A 5 11.43 -14.94 6.32
N GLN A 6 12.27 -15.96 6.55
CA GLN A 6 11.87 -17.12 7.35
C GLN A 6 11.72 -16.77 8.83
N GLY A 7 12.61 -15.93 9.39
CA GLY A 7 12.42 -15.36 10.73
C GLY A 7 11.16 -14.49 10.82
N LEU A 8 10.81 -13.79 9.74
CA LEU A 8 9.58 -13.00 9.66
C LEU A 8 8.32 -13.88 9.67
N TYR A 9 8.33 -15.02 8.96
CA TYR A 9 7.22 -15.97 8.98
C TYR A 9 6.92 -16.45 10.40
N GLN A 10 7.93 -16.89 11.15
CA GLN A 10 7.73 -17.38 12.53
C GLN A 10 7.24 -16.28 13.46
N ALA A 11 7.85 -15.09 13.36
CA ALA A 11 7.48 -13.95 14.19
C ALA A 11 6.06 -13.43 13.94
N ILE A 12 5.51 -13.63 12.74
CA ILE A 12 4.15 -13.21 12.37
C ILE A 12 3.15 -14.35 12.60
N GLY A 13 3.45 -15.54 12.07
CA GLY A 13 2.54 -16.67 12.01
C GLY A 13 2.21 -17.29 13.37
N GLY A 14 3.08 -17.09 14.37
CA GLY A 14 2.87 -17.55 15.75
C GLY A 14 2.55 -16.42 16.75
N ALA A 15 2.35 -15.18 16.29
CA ALA A 15 2.05 -14.07 17.19
C ALA A 15 0.61 -14.17 17.71
N GLU A 16 0.45 -14.19 19.03
CA GLU A 16 -0.86 -14.26 19.69
C GLU A 16 -1.79 -13.10 19.31
N ARG A 17 -1.22 -11.94 18.97
CA ARG A 17 -1.95 -10.73 18.57
C ARG A 17 -2.14 -10.58 17.06
N ALA A 18 -1.82 -11.60 16.26
CA ALA A 18 -2.07 -11.56 14.83
C ALA A 18 -3.58 -11.64 14.55
N ILE A 19 -4.07 -10.72 13.73
CA ILE A 19 -5.48 -10.61 13.36
C ILE A 19 -5.62 -11.05 11.90
N ASP A 20 -6.51 -12.00 11.62
CA ASP A 20 -6.87 -12.32 10.24
C ASP A 20 -7.71 -11.19 9.65
N ILE A 21 -7.23 -10.60 8.56
CA ILE A 21 -7.90 -9.49 7.87
C ILE A 21 -8.40 -9.88 6.48
N SER A 22 -8.42 -11.17 6.13
CA SER A 22 -8.85 -11.65 4.82
C SER A 22 -10.28 -11.25 4.50
N ALA A 23 -11.21 -11.45 5.43
CA ALA A 23 -12.61 -11.05 5.28
C ALA A 23 -12.76 -9.53 5.16
N ASP A 24 -12.10 -8.77 6.03
CA ASP A 24 -12.09 -7.31 6.02
C ASP A 24 -11.54 -6.70 4.72
N ALA A 25 -10.59 -7.39 4.09
CA ALA A 25 -9.99 -7.00 2.81
C ALA A 25 -10.73 -7.58 1.59
N GLY A 26 -11.79 -8.38 1.78
CA GLY A 26 -12.51 -9.03 0.66
C GLY A 26 -11.67 -10.09 -0.07
N CYS A 27 -10.69 -10.68 0.61
CA CYS A 27 -9.76 -11.65 0.06
C CYS A 27 -10.30 -13.07 0.22
N VAL A 28 -10.40 -13.81 -0.89
CA VAL A 28 -10.61 -15.27 -0.88
C VAL A 28 -9.24 -15.91 -1.08
N LEU A 29 -8.69 -16.49 -0.01
CA LEU A 29 -7.32 -17.02 -0.03
C LEU A 29 -7.30 -18.47 -0.53
N PRO A 30 -6.35 -18.83 -1.42
CA PRO A 30 -6.10 -20.24 -1.75
C PRO A 30 -5.66 -21.03 -0.50
N PRO A 31 -5.82 -22.36 -0.51
CA PRO A 31 -5.34 -23.21 0.58
C PRO A 31 -3.87 -22.95 0.93
N GLY A 32 -3.57 -22.87 2.22
CA GLY A 32 -2.23 -22.61 2.73
C GLY A 32 -1.85 -21.14 2.85
N TYR A 33 -2.66 -20.19 2.36
CA TYR A 33 -2.39 -18.76 2.53
C TYR A 33 -3.15 -18.17 3.72
N ARG A 34 -2.49 -17.28 4.48
CA ARG A 34 -3.11 -16.50 5.56
C ARG A 34 -2.74 -15.03 5.44
N LEU A 35 -3.71 -14.13 5.55
CA LEU A 35 -3.50 -12.69 5.51
C LEU A 35 -3.67 -12.11 6.90
N LEU A 36 -2.55 -11.76 7.53
CA LEU A 36 -2.50 -11.37 8.94
C LEU A 36 -2.08 -9.91 9.09
N ARG A 37 -2.66 -9.23 10.08
CA ARG A 37 -2.22 -7.93 10.58
C ARG A 37 -1.61 -8.09 11.97
N LEU A 38 -0.53 -7.36 12.23
CA LEU A 38 0.07 -7.23 13.56
C LEU A 38 0.27 -5.76 13.90
N ASP A 39 -0.19 -5.38 15.08
CA ASP A 39 0.00 -4.03 15.62
C ASP A 39 1.22 -3.98 16.56
N ASP A 40 1.94 -2.87 16.55
CA ASP A 40 2.98 -2.51 17.53
C ASP A 40 4.12 -3.53 17.72
N ARG A 41 4.40 -4.41 16.75
CA ARG A 41 5.45 -5.44 16.89
C ARG A 41 6.85 -4.84 17.12
N ASP A 42 7.13 -3.71 16.48
CA ASP A 42 8.39 -2.98 16.62
C ASP A 42 8.37 -1.97 17.79
N GLY A 43 7.31 -1.94 18.60
CA GLY A 43 7.11 -0.97 19.69
C GLY A 43 6.88 0.47 19.23
N GLN A 44 6.75 0.70 17.92
CA GLN A 44 6.52 2.00 17.32
C GLN A 44 5.02 2.29 17.24
N GLN A 45 4.54 3.18 18.11
CA GLN A 45 3.15 3.66 18.05
C GLN A 45 2.81 4.22 16.67
N GLY A 46 1.58 3.93 16.21
CA GLY A 46 1.10 4.35 14.90
C GLY A 46 1.70 3.55 13.76
N THR A 47 2.31 2.40 14.02
CA THR A 47 2.73 1.46 12.97
C THR A 47 2.08 0.10 13.14
N TYR A 48 1.76 -0.51 12.01
CA TYR A 48 1.30 -1.90 11.96
C TYR A 48 1.79 -2.57 10.69
N GLU A 49 1.77 -3.90 10.70
CA GLU A 49 2.26 -4.73 9.62
C GLU A 49 1.12 -5.57 9.06
N ILE A 50 1.13 -5.78 7.76
CA ILE A 50 0.23 -6.72 7.08
C ILE A 50 1.10 -7.71 6.32
N ALA A 51 0.90 -9.01 6.53
CA ALA A 51 1.64 -10.05 5.85
C ALA A 51 0.71 -11.12 5.27
N LEU A 52 0.99 -11.51 4.04
CA LEU A 52 0.46 -12.74 3.46
C LEU A 52 1.50 -13.84 3.66
N LEU A 53 1.13 -14.86 4.41
CA LEU A 53 1.94 -16.05 4.66
C LEU A 53 1.49 -17.18 3.75
N ASN A 54 2.43 -18.09 3.44
CA ASN A 54 2.16 -19.40 2.85
C ASN A 54 2.68 -20.47 3.82
N ASP A 55 1.76 -21.22 4.44
CA ASP A 55 2.07 -22.22 5.45
C ASP A 55 2.60 -23.54 4.85
N LEU A 56 2.32 -23.81 3.57
CA LEU A 56 2.84 -24.99 2.87
C LEU A 56 4.34 -24.85 2.59
N GLU A 57 4.79 -23.62 2.35
CA GLU A 57 6.19 -23.29 2.06
C GLU A 57 6.91 -22.64 3.25
N ILE A 58 6.20 -22.35 4.34
CA ILE A 58 6.73 -21.69 5.54
C ILE A 58 7.39 -20.35 5.16
N SER A 59 6.66 -19.52 4.41
CA SER A 59 7.22 -18.30 3.80
C SER A 59 6.28 -17.09 3.91
N VAL A 60 6.86 -15.88 3.89
CA VAL A 60 6.13 -14.62 3.70
C VAL A 60 6.16 -14.28 2.22
N VAL A 61 4.99 -14.14 1.61
CA VAL A 61 4.87 -13.89 0.17
C VAL A 61 4.57 -12.44 -0.17
N TYR A 62 3.98 -11.69 0.78
CA TYR A 62 3.71 -10.26 0.66
C TYR A 62 3.74 -9.61 2.04
N TYR A 63 4.22 -8.38 2.11
CA TYR A 63 4.36 -7.65 3.36
C TYR A 63 4.13 -6.14 3.14
N ASN A 64 3.38 -5.49 4.02
CA ASN A 64 3.37 -4.04 4.18
C ASN A 64 3.75 -3.67 5.59
N LYS A 65 4.57 -2.63 5.73
CA LYS A 65 4.64 -1.81 6.94
C LYS A 65 3.86 -0.54 6.71
N VAL A 66 2.85 -0.29 7.53
CA VAL A 66 2.00 0.90 7.48
C VAL A 66 2.38 1.83 8.62
N THR A 67 2.52 3.11 8.31
CA THR A 67 2.82 4.17 9.27
C THR A 67 1.72 5.21 9.20
N VAL A 68 0.96 5.34 10.29
CA VAL A 68 -0.14 6.29 10.47
C VAL A 68 0.39 7.51 11.19
N LYS A 69 0.06 8.70 10.66
CA LYS A 69 0.37 10.00 11.27
C LYS A 69 -0.87 10.88 11.16
N ALA A 70 -1.44 11.24 12.31
CA ALA A 70 -2.73 11.91 12.40
C ALA A 70 -3.77 11.16 11.53
N ASP A 71 -4.39 11.85 10.57
CA ASP A 71 -5.46 11.30 9.73
C ASP A 71 -4.96 10.66 8.41
N THR A 72 -3.63 10.57 8.24
CA THR A 72 -2.99 10.03 7.02
C THR A 72 -2.15 8.80 7.31
N ALA A 73 -1.96 7.96 6.29
CA ALA A 73 -1.07 6.81 6.37
C ALA A 73 -0.20 6.67 5.13
N THR A 74 1.03 6.21 5.34
CA THR A 74 1.97 5.78 4.30
C THR A 74 2.23 4.29 4.46
N ARG A 75 2.70 3.64 3.39
CA ARG A 75 3.09 2.22 3.47
C ARG A 75 4.36 1.94 2.70
N LYS A 76 5.14 0.97 3.19
CA LYS A 76 6.23 0.32 2.46
C LYS A 76 5.85 -1.11 2.18
N ALA A 77 5.77 -1.47 0.91
CA ALA A 77 5.32 -2.79 0.47
C ALA A 77 6.49 -3.60 -0.10
N TRP A 78 6.54 -4.89 0.23
CA TRP A 78 7.44 -5.86 -0.36
C TRP A 78 6.63 -7.05 -0.90
N ARG A 79 7.08 -7.60 -2.03
CA ARG A 79 6.45 -8.74 -2.72
C ARG A 79 7.52 -9.78 -2.98
N CYS A 80 7.18 -11.06 -2.76
CA CYS A 80 8.04 -12.16 -3.15
C CYS A 80 8.20 -12.18 -4.69
N PRO A 81 9.43 -12.33 -5.22
CA PRO A 81 9.67 -12.35 -6.66
C PRO A 81 9.29 -13.68 -7.32
N SER A 82 8.92 -14.71 -6.55
CA SER A 82 8.58 -16.02 -7.10
C SER A 82 7.30 -15.96 -7.95
N ALA A 83 7.41 -16.39 -9.21
CA ALA A 83 6.30 -16.39 -10.16
C ALA A 83 5.09 -17.20 -9.69
N GLN A 84 5.30 -18.23 -8.87
CA GLN A 84 4.22 -19.08 -8.34
C GLN A 84 3.22 -18.30 -7.46
N HIS A 85 3.66 -17.19 -6.85
CA HIS A 85 2.81 -16.35 -6.01
C HIS A 85 2.28 -15.12 -6.76
N ALA A 86 2.75 -14.85 -7.98
CA ALA A 86 2.50 -13.58 -8.66
C ALA A 86 1.01 -13.25 -8.79
N THR A 87 0.18 -14.24 -9.18
CA THR A 87 -1.27 -14.06 -9.32
C THR A 87 -1.95 -13.75 -7.97
N VAL A 88 -1.59 -14.50 -6.92
CA VAL A 88 -2.15 -14.29 -5.57
C VAL A 88 -1.73 -12.92 -5.04
N ILE A 89 -0.45 -12.57 -5.18
CA ILE A 89 0.09 -11.29 -4.72
C ILE A 89 -0.58 -10.12 -5.44
N ALA A 90 -0.83 -10.23 -6.76
CA ALA A 90 -1.45 -9.16 -7.52
C ALA A 90 -2.87 -8.83 -7.02
N ASP A 91 -3.71 -9.85 -6.82
CA ASP A 91 -5.08 -9.67 -6.29
C ASP A 91 -5.04 -9.13 -4.85
N ILE A 92 -4.24 -9.75 -3.98
CA ILE A 92 -4.15 -9.38 -2.56
C ILE A 92 -3.58 -7.98 -2.37
N ALA A 93 -2.59 -7.57 -3.16
CA ALA A 93 -1.99 -6.25 -3.02
C ALA A 93 -2.96 -5.12 -3.38
N ASP A 94 -3.83 -5.33 -4.36
CA ASP A 94 -4.85 -4.36 -4.77
C ASP A 94 -5.96 -4.28 -3.71
N LYS A 95 -6.47 -5.43 -3.25
CA LYS A 95 -7.48 -5.53 -2.18
C LYS A 95 -7.01 -4.96 -0.85
N VAL A 96 -5.82 -5.34 -0.40
CA VAL A 96 -5.25 -4.76 0.83
C VAL A 96 -5.13 -3.25 0.71
N PHE A 97 -4.74 -2.72 -0.44
CA PHE A 97 -4.64 -1.27 -0.60
C PHE A 97 -6.00 -0.58 -0.62
N PHE A 98 -6.89 -0.95 -1.53
CA PHE A 98 -8.14 -0.22 -1.76
C PHE A 98 -9.27 -0.61 -0.79
N ASP A 99 -9.36 -1.89 -0.44
CA ASP A 99 -10.49 -2.45 0.29
C ASP A 99 -10.19 -2.55 1.79
N TYR A 100 -8.91 -2.60 2.18
CA TYR A 100 -8.50 -2.54 3.59
C TYR A 100 -7.96 -1.17 4.03
N LEU A 101 -6.89 -0.68 3.39
CA LEU A 101 -6.17 0.51 3.86
C LEU A 101 -6.90 1.82 3.57
N VAL A 102 -7.32 2.06 2.32
CA VAL A 102 -8.05 3.29 1.94
C VAL A 102 -9.40 3.42 2.66
N GLN A 103 -9.99 2.29 3.07
CA GLN A 103 -11.21 2.30 3.89
C GLN A 103 -10.98 2.81 5.31
N ARG A 104 -9.74 2.76 5.81
CA ARG A 104 -9.38 3.06 7.20
C ARG A 104 -8.53 4.33 7.32
N HIS A 105 -7.84 4.74 6.25
CA HIS A 105 -6.90 5.85 6.27
C HIS A 105 -6.92 6.64 4.97
N SER A 106 -6.61 7.93 5.09
CA SER A 106 -6.22 8.75 3.94
C SER A 106 -4.80 8.36 3.51
N MET A 107 -4.66 7.70 2.36
CA MET A 107 -3.38 7.10 1.95
C MET A 107 -2.52 8.11 1.19
N VAL A 108 -1.34 8.41 1.71
CA VAL A 108 -0.32 9.21 1.03
C VAL A 108 0.54 8.28 0.17
N LEU A 109 0.66 8.63 -1.12
CA LEU A 109 1.52 7.97 -2.09
C LEU A 109 2.55 8.96 -2.62
N SER A 110 3.78 8.48 -2.81
CA SER A 110 4.83 9.25 -3.47
C SER A 110 5.11 8.69 -4.85
N ASP A 111 5.47 9.56 -5.80
CA ASP A 111 6.00 9.17 -7.11
C ASP A 111 7.45 8.65 -7.03
N ASP A 112 8.07 8.72 -5.84
CA ASP A 112 9.45 8.33 -5.63
C ASP A 112 9.71 6.83 -5.83
N GLN A 113 10.92 6.56 -6.33
CA GLN A 113 11.39 5.25 -6.79
C GLN A 113 11.80 4.30 -5.63
N GLU A 114 11.11 4.30 -4.49
CA GLU A 114 11.51 3.40 -3.38
C GLU A 114 11.30 1.89 -3.71
N THR A 115 10.50 1.53 -4.72
CA THR A 115 10.18 0.13 -5.06
C THR A 115 10.49 -0.28 -6.52
N GLY A 116 11.28 0.49 -7.26
CA GLY A 116 11.72 0.16 -8.63
C GLY A 116 10.69 0.35 -9.76
N GLU A 117 9.39 0.44 -9.45
CA GLU A 117 8.33 0.81 -10.42
C GLU A 117 8.03 2.33 -10.44
N GLY A 118 8.44 3.07 -9.40
CA GLY A 118 8.34 4.53 -9.28
C GLY A 118 7.02 5.15 -9.77
N SER A 119 7.13 6.13 -10.67
CA SER A 119 6.01 6.90 -11.22
C SER A 119 4.93 6.06 -11.92
N HIS A 120 5.28 4.90 -12.51
CA HIS A 120 4.29 4.01 -13.13
C HIS A 120 3.39 3.35 -12.09
N TYR A 121 3.96 2.95 -10.96
CA TYR A 121 3.19 2.44 -9.84
C TYR A 121 2.26 3.53 -9.30
N TRP A 122 2.79 4.74 -9.07
CA TRP A 122 2.01 5.87 -8.58
C TRP A 122 0.83 6.18 -9.51
N LEU A 123 1.08 6.35 -10.82
CA LEU A 123 0.05 6.60 -11.82
C LEU A 123 -1.01 5.48 -11.88
N ARG A 124 -0.58 4.22 -11.83
CA ARG A 124 -1.50 3.08 -11.80
C ARG A 124 -2.42 3.12 -10.59
N GLN A 125 -1.89 3.45 -9.40
CA GLN A 125 -2.72 3.56 -8.20
C GLN A 125 -3.72 4.72 -8.28
N LEU A 126 -3.32 5.88 -8.82
CA LEU A 126 -4.24 7.02 -8.99
C LEU A 126 -5.34 6.71 -10.00
N SER A 127 -5.00 6.09 -11.14
CA SER A 127 -5.98 5.69 -12.14
C SER A 127 -6.96 4.64 -11.58
N HIS A 128 -6.46 3.67 -10.79
CA HIS A 128 -7.31 2.71 -10.06
C HIS A 128 -8.23 3.39 -9.04
N ALA A 129 -7.76 4.43 -8.36
CA ALA A 129 -8.55 5.19 -7.40
C ALA A 129 -9.69 5.96 -8.09
N LEU A 130 -9.41 6.63 -9.22
CA LEU A 130 -10.43 7.30 -10.03
C LEU A 130 -11.51 6.34 -10.50
N LYS A 131 -11.12 5.17 -11.03
CA LYS A 131 -12.05 4.13 -11.48
C LYS A 131 -12.97 3.64 -10.34
N ARG A 132 -12.48 3.67 -9.10
CA ARG A 132 -13.23 3.30 -7.89
C ARG A 132 -14.07 4.45 -7.32
N GLY A 133 -14.05 5.63 -7.93
CA GLY A 133 -14.76 6.81 -7.43
C GLY A 133 -14.17 7.36 -6.12
N LEU A 134 -12.91 7.05 -5.83
CA LEU A 134 -12.21 7.60 -4.66
C LEU A 134 -11.77 9.03 -4.93
N LYS A 135 -11.69 9.84 -3.87
CA LYS A 135 -11.19 11.21 -3.98
C LYS A 135 -9.67 11.23 -3.95
N ILE A 136 -9.09 12.00 -4.84
CA ILE A 136 -7.65 12.11 -5.00
C ILE A 136 -7.26 13.58 -4.96
N TYR A 137 -6.17 13.88 -4.25
CA TYR A 137 -5.62 15.22 -4.17
C TYR A 137 -4.12 15.21 -4.40
N GLU A 138 -3.62 16.25 -5.04
CA GLU A 138 -2.20 16.60 -4.97
C GLU A 138 -1.88 17.00 -3.54
N TYR A 139 -0.85 16.38 -2.95
CA TYR A 139 -0.49 16.54 -1.55
C TYR A 139 0.88 17.22 -1.45
N GLY A 140 0.95 18.32 -0.70
CA GLY A 140 2.17 19.11 -0.52
C GLY A 140 2.16 19.82 0.82
N SER A 141 3.35 20.02 1.41
CA SER A 141 3.45 20.69 2.70
C SER A 141 3.12 22.19 2.55
N GLY A 142 1.98 22.61 3.09
CA GLY A 142 1.59 24.03 3.19
C GLY A 142 0.81 24.60 2.02
N GLU A 143 0.48 23.80 1.01
CA GLU A 143 -0.41 24.19 -0.09
C GLU A 143 -1.83 23.63 0.11
N PRO A 144 -2.88 24.32 -0.38
CA PRO A 144 -4.23 23.78 -0.39
C PRO A 144 -4.28 22.52 -1.28
N LEU A 145 -5.03 21.51 -0.81
CA LEU A 145 -5.24 20.27 -1.54
C LEU A 145 -5.93 20.55 -2.89
N ARG A 146 -5.27 20.17 -3.99
CA ARG A 146 -5.82 20.30 -5.35
C ARG A 146 -6.44 18.99 -5.78
N SER A 147 -7.75 19.00 -6.05
CA SER A 147 -8.49 17.80 -6.46
C SER A 147 -8.03 17.30 -7.84
N ILE A 148 -7.92 15.99 -8.00
CA ILE A 148 -7.71 15.32 -9.28
C ILE A 148 -9.00 14.56 -9.58
N GLU A 149 -9.87 15.18 -10.37
CA GLU A 149 -11.26 14.73 -10.52
C GLU A 149 -11.45 13.64 -11.58
N ASP A 150 -10.59 13.63 -12.59
CA ASP A 150 -10.71 12.72 -13.72
C ASP A 150 -9.35 12.35 -14.34
N GLN A 151 -9.41 11.54 -15.40
CA GLN A 151 -8.21 11.09 -16.11
C GLN A 151 -7.49 12.23 -16.85
N VAL A 152 -8.21 13.30 -17.24
CA VAL A 152 -7.62 14.45 -17.92
C VAL A 152 -6.75 15.23 -16.93
N ALA A 153 -7.29 15.56 -15.76
CA ALA A 153 -6.56 16.20 -14.67
C ALA A 153 -5.35 15.36 -14.21
N LEU A 154 -5.50 14.03 -14.18
CA LEU A 154 -4.39 13.12 -13.87
C LEU A 154 -3.30 13.15 -14.95
N SER A 155 -3.67 13.16 -16.24
CA SER A 155 -2.72 13.29 -17.34
C SER A 155 -1.97 14.63 -17.31
N GLU A 156 -2.68 15.74 -17.05
CA GLU A 156 -2.05 17.07 -16.92
C GLU A 156 -1.07 17.15 -15.75
N LEU A 157 -1.41 16.52 -14.62
CA LEU A 157 -0.52 16.37 -13.48
C LEU A 157 0.74 15.59 -13.86
N VAL A 158 0.56 14.46 -14.52
CA VAL A 158 1.64 13.59 -14.97
C VAL A 158 2.59 14.35 -15.92
N ASP A 159 2.05 15.06 -16.90
CA ASP A 159 2.83 15.86 -17.84
C ASP A 159 3.64 16.94 -17.12
N ARG A 160 3.04 17.61 -16.12
CA ARG A 160 3.71 18.62 -15.29
C ARG A 160 4.85 18.02 -14.46
N VAL A 161 4.60 16.90 -13.78
CA VAL A 161 5.59 16.23 -12.92
C VAL A 161 6.77 15.73 -13.75
N TRP A 162 6.52 15.18 -14.95
CA TRP A 162 7.58 14.64 -15.80
C TRP A 162 8.31 15.68 -16.65
N SER A 163 7.70 16.84 -16.90
CA SER A 163 8.36 17.96 -17.57
C SER A 163 9.26 18.79 -16.65
N THR A 164 9.13 18.61 -15.32
CA THR A 164 9.92 19.34 -14.33
C THR A 164 11.23 18.60 -14.03
N PRO A 165 12.41 19.27 -14.05
CA PRO A 165 13.66 18.63 -13.67
C PRO A 165 13.58 18.02 -12.25
N LYS A 166 14.07 16.79 -12.08
CA LYS A 166 14.07 15.99 -10.83
C LYS A 166 14.77 16.62 -9.60
N ASN A 167 15.19 17.88 -9.69
CA ASN A 167 15.72 18.63 -8.56
C ASN A 167 14.61 19.11 -7.59
N SER A 168 13.35 18.81 -7.90
CA SER A 168 12.18 19.07 -7.05
C SER A 168 11.87 17.86 -6.16
N SER A 169 11.38 18.14 -4.96
CA SER A 169 10.87 17.14 -4.01
C SER A 169 9.80 16.25 -4.65
N SER A 170 9.77 14.97 -4.29
CA SER A 170 8.80 13.97 -4.78
C SER A 170 7.36 14.49 -4.73
N THR A 171 6.58 14.19 -5.76
CA THR A 171 5.16 14.56 -5.83
C THR A 171 4.36 13.58 -4.99
N LEU A 172 3.63 14.10 -4.01
CA LEU A 172 2.76 13.28 -3.18
C LEU A 172 1.31 13.39 -3.68
N ALA A 173 0.58 12.29 -3.56
CA ALA A 173 -0.86 12.24 -3.77
C ALA A 173 -1.53 11.66 -2.53
N LEU A 174 -2.74 12.14 -2.25
CA LEU A 174 -3.57 11.68 -1.16
C LEU A 174 -4.83 11.02 -1.72
N ILE A 175 -5.08 9.76 -1.35
CA ILE A 175 -6.28 9.01 -1.73
C ILE A 175 -7.18 8.86 -0.49
N CYS A 176 -8.44 9.29 -0.61
CA CYS A 176 -9.43 9.26 0.46
C CYS A 176 -10.76 8.67 -0.02
N ARG A 177 -11.49 8.05 0.91
CA ARG A 177 -12.83 7.51 0.64
C ARG A 177 -13.89 8.61 0.47
N THR A 178 -13.97 9.56 1.40
CA THR A 178 -15.07 10.56 1.46
C THR A 178 -14.60 11.99 1.31
N SER A 179 -13.53 12.39 1.99
CA SER A 179 -12.86 13.69 1.88
C SER A 179 -11.63 13.68 2.76
N CYS A 180 -10.56 14.34 2.35
CA CYS A 180 -9.43 14.61 3.22
C CYS A 180 -9.64 16.04 3.77
N SER A 181 -9.70 16.18 5.10
CA SER A 181 -9.80 17.48 5.79
C SER A 181 -8.43 18.02 6.17
#